data_AF-A0A9X1MX62-F1
#
_entry.id   AF-A0A9X1MX62-F1
#
_cell.length_a   1.000
_cell.length_b   1.000
_cell.length_c   1.000
_cell.angle_alpha   90.00
_cell.angle_beta   90.00
_cell.angle_gamma   90.00
#
_symmetry.space_group_name_H-M   'P 1'
#
loop_
_entity.id
_entity.type
_entity.pdbx_description
1 polymer ?
#
loop_
_entity_poly.entity_id
_entity_poly.type
_entity_poly.pdbx_seq_one_letter_code
_entity_poly.pdbx_strand_id
1 'polypeptide(L)'
;MLNFRDPAYSPENGGWHPVEIRLFRSEQHDVWQLDYLTDFSWQGNPWPELAKEFDISWSQRYAWHCLIGDLPLNRELNEFWTLWQDNFVAYCAMNVFAITVSPDC
;
A
#
# COMPACT_ATOMS: atom_id res chain seq x y z
N MET A 1 3.67 12.40 -1.26
CA MET A 1 2.76 11.23 -1.25
C MET A 1 2.38 10.78 -2.67
N LEU A 2 2.45 9.48 -2.93
CA LEU A 2 2.04 8.82 -4.17
C LEU A 2 0.75 8.03 -3.89
N ASN A 3 -0.26 8.17 -4.75
CA ASN A 3 -1.54 7.48 -4.64
C ASN A 3 -1.82 6.73 -5.95
N PHE A 4 -2.07 5.43 -5.86
CA PHE A 4 -2.40 4.54 -6.98
C PHE A 4 -3.84 4.09 -6.80
N ARG A 5 -4.71 4.37 -7.78
CA ARG A 5 -6.13 4.03 -7.69
C ARG A 5 -6.63 3.44 -9.00
N ASP A 6 -7.23 2.27 -8.95
CA ASP A 6 -8.05 1.76 -10.05
C ASP A 6 -9.40 2.51 -10.02
N PRO A 7 -9.75 3.29 -11.07
CA PRO A 7 -11.00 4.04 -11.10
C PRO A 7 -12.26 3.17 -11.07
N ALA A 8 -12.14 1.89 -11.43
CA ALA A 8 -13.24 0.94 -11.40
C ALA A 8 -13.37 0.21 -10.05
N TYR A 9 -12.43 0.41 -9.12
CA TYR A 9 -12.43 -0.28 -7.83
C TYR A 9 -13.65 0.08 -6.99
N SER A 10 -14.50 -0.90 -6.71
CA SER A 10 -15.73 -0.73 -5.93
C SER A 10 -15.98 -1.93 -5.02
N PRO A 11 -16.80 -1.78 -3.95
CA PRO A 11 -17.11 -2.90 -3.07
C PRO A 11 -17.92 -4.01 -3.78
N GLU A 12 -18.70 -3.67 -4.80
CA GLU A 12 -19.55 -4.61 -5.54
C GLU A 12 -18.80 -5.36 -6.65
N ASN A 13 -17.89 -4.67 -7.33
CA ASN A 13 -17.22 -5.20 -8.52
C ASN A 13 -15.76 -5.61 -8.26
N GLY A 14 -15.22 -5.29 -7.08
CA GLY A 14 -13.79 -5.43 -6.80
C GLY A 14 -12.97 -4.55 -7.74
N GLY A 15 -11.80 -5.04 -8.14
CA GLY A 15 -10.80 -4.32 -8.93
C GLY A 15 -9.46 -4.37 -8.22
N TRP A 16 -8.54 -3.47 -8.58
CA TRP A 16 -7.23 -3.41 -7.92
C TRP A 16 -7.26 -2.48 -6.71
N HIS A 17 -6.72 -2.98 -5.59
CA HIS A 17 -6.67 -2.23 -4.35
C HIS A 17 -5.95 -0.88 -4.50
N PRO A 18 -6.48 0.20 -3.90
CA PRO A 18 -5.75 1.45 -3.78
C PRO A 18 -4.48 1.26 -2.96
N VAL A 19 -3.39 1.87 -3.40
CA VAL A 19 -2.11 1.87 -2.68
C VAL A 19 -1.65 3.31 -2.46
N GLU A 20 -1.28 3.63 -1.22
CA GLU A 20 -0.64 4.88 -0.86
C GLU A 20 0.82 4.63 -0.46
N ILE A 21 1.74 5.42 -1.01
CA ILE A 21 3.16 5.36 -0.67
C ILE A 21 3.61 6.76 -0.28
N ARG A 22 4.13 6.89 0.93
CA ARG A 22 4.73 8.14 1.39
C ARG A 22 6.24 8.05 1.32
N LEU A 23 6.83 9.10 0.76
CA LEU A 23 8.27 9.32 0.70
C LEU A 23 8.58 10.60 1.45
N PHE A 24 9.70 10.63 2.17
CA PHE A 24 10.27 11.86 2.72
C PHE A 24 11.67 12.10 2.19
N ARG A 25 12.07 13.37 2.12
CA ARG A 25 13.42 13.73 1.68
C ARG A 25 14.39 13.48 2.83
N SER A 26 15.46 12.75 2.54
CA SER A 26 16.56 12.55 3.49
C SER A 26 17.33 13.86 3.71
N GLU A 27 18.15 13.91 4.76
CA GLU A 27 19.15 14.96 4.95
C GLU A 27 20.20 14.96 3.83
N GLN A 28 20.42 13.81 3.18
CA GLN A 28 21.28 13.70 2.01
C GLN A 28 20.58 14.28 0.77
N HIS A 29 21.30 15.11 0.02
CA HIS A 29 20.77 15.72 -1.20
C HIS A 29 20.30 14.66 -2.20
N ASP A 30 19.10 14.87 -2.74
CA ASP A 30 18.42 14.00 -3.73
C ASP A 30 18.18 12.54 -3.32
N VAL A 31 18.29 12.22 -2.03
CA VAL A 31 17.89 10.92 -1.51
C VAL A 31 16.48 11.00 -0.94
N TRP A 32 15.61 10.12 -1.42
CA TRP A 32 14.26 9.92 -0.89
C TRP A 32 14.21 8.61 -0.11
N GLN A 33 13.48 8.62 1.01
CA GLN A 33 13.29 7.46 1.87
C GLN A 33 11.81 7.10 1.94
N LEU A 34 11.52 5.80 2.02
CA LEU A 34 10.18 5.29 2.27
C LEU A 34 9.78 5.61 3.71
N ASP A 35 8.64 6.27 3.89
CA ASP A 35 8.02 6.46 5.20
C ASP A 35 7.13 5.25 5.53
N TYR A 36 6.09 5.09 4.71
CA TYR A 36 5.15 3.99 4.79
C TYR A 36 4.56 3.65 3.41
N LEU A 37 3.98 2.45 3.36
CA LEU A 37 3.12 1.98 2.30
C LEU A 37 1.86 1.39 2.92
N THR A 38 0.71 1.73 2.36
CA THR A 38 -0.58 1.17 2.78
C THR A 38 -1.36 0.69 1.55
N ASP A 39 -1.79 -0.57 1.59
CA ASP A 39 -2.74 -1.19 0.67
C ASP A 39 -4.13 -1.15 1.33
N PHE A 40 -5.15 -0.73 0.59
CA PHE A 40 -6.51 -0.59 1.09
C PHE A 40 -7.48 -1.53 0.39
N SER A 41 -8.39 -2.12 1.16
CA SER A 41 -9.47 -2.96 0.65
C SER A 41 -10.83 -2.54 1.20
N TRP A 42 -11.91 -2.93 0.51
CA TRP A 42 -13.26 -2.79 1.05
C TRP A 42 -13.52 -3.91 2.06
N GLN A 43 -13.85 -3.55 3.29
CA GLN A 43 -14.04 -4.49 4.40
C GLN A 43 -15.42 -4.32 5.04
N GLY A 44 -16.02 -5.44 5.43
CA GLY A 44 -17.33 -5.48 6.08
C GLY A 44 -18.51 -5.63 5.12
N ASN A 45 -19.66 -6.04 5.68
CA ASN A 45 -20.94 -6.24 4.99
C ASN A 45 -22.08 -6.05 6.01
N PRO A 46 -23.19 -5.36 5.69
CA PRO A 46 -23.61 -4.82 4.39
C PRO A 46 -23.09 -3.41 4.04
N TRP A 47 -22.34 -2.78 4.95
CA TRP A 47 -21.82 -1.41 4.76
C TRP A 47 -20.30 -1.47 4.70
N PRO A 48 -19.71 -1.73 3.52
CA PRO A 48 -18.27 -1.85 3.37
C PRO A 48 -17.60 -0.50 3.54
N GLU A 49 -16.47 -0.49 4.24
CA GLU A 49 -15.60 0.68 4.42
C GLU A 49 -14.24 0.42 3.80
N LEU A 50 -13.62 1.47 3.24
CA LEU A 50 -12.27 1.38 2.71
C LEU A 50 -11.29 1.44 3.89
N ALA A 51 -10.69 0.30 4.20
CA ALA A 51 -9.81 0.13 5.36
C ALA A 51 -8.46 -0.45 4.94
N LYS A 52 -7.49 -0.43 5.85
CA LYS A 52 -6.16 -1.00 5.60
C LYS A 52 -6.28 -2.52 5.41
N GLU A 53 -5.83 -3.04 4.28
CA GLU A 53 -5.60 -4.46 4.04
C GLU A 53 -4.24 -4.85 4.60
N PHE A 54 -3.21 -4.11 4.17
CA PHE A 54 -1.82 -4.29 4.54
C PHE A 54 -1.14 -2.93 4.72
N ASP A 55 -0.26 -2.85 5.71
CA ASP A 55 0.41 -1.60 6.08
C ASP A 55 1.83 -1.90 6.54
N ILE A 56 2.80 -1.20 5.98
CA ILE A 56 4.20 -1.28 6.39
C ILE A 56 4.74 0.13 6.59
N SER A 57 5.32 0.37 7.77
CA SER A 57 5.95 1.64 8.11
C SER A 57 7.41 1.42 8.48
N TRP A 58 8.30 2.04 7.70
CA TRP A 58 9.74 2.05 7.98
C TRP A 58 10.07 3.01 9.13
N SER A 59 9.35 4.13 9.21
CA SER A 59 9.53 5.12 10.30
C SER A 59 9.10 4.56 11.65
N GLN A 60 7.97 3.85 11.71
CA GLN A 60 7.44 3.25 12.94
C GLN A 60 7.89 1.80 13.17
N ARG A 61 8.57 1.20 12.18
CA ARG A 61 9.15 -0.15 12.22
C ARG A 61 8.15 -1.27 12.49
N TYR A 62 7.04 -1.28 11.75
CA TYR A 62 6.08 -2.39 11.80
C TYR A 62 5.57 -2.77 10.41
N ALA A 63 5.00 -3.97 10.34
CA ALA A 63 4.12 -4.41 9.28
C ALA A 63 2.85 -4.98 9.91
N TRP A 64 1.70 -4.80 9.28
CA TRP A 64 0.40 -5.20 9.80
C TRP A 64 -0.50 -5.65 8.65
N HIS A 65 -1.36 -6.65 8.89
CA HIS A 65 -2.34 -7.14 7.92
C HIS A 65 -3.70 -7.36 8.60
N CYS A 66 -4.80 -7.04 7.92
CA CYS A 66 -6.15 -7.01 8.50
C CYS A 66 -6.60 -8.33 9.15
N LEU A 67 -6.16 -9.47 8.60
CA LEU A 67 -6.48 -10.81 9.12
C LEU A 67 -5.54 -11.31 10.22
N ILE A 68 -4.34 -10.74 10.36
CA ILE A 68 -3.27 -11.28 11.22
C ILE A 68 -2.96 -10.34 12.39
N GLY A 69 -3.13 -9.04 12.20
CA GLY A 69 -2.61 -8.02 13.10
C GLY A 69 -1.15 -7.70 12.78
N ASP A 70 -0.37 -7.40 13.81
CA ASP A 70 1.06 -7.10 13.68
C ASP A 70 1.83 -8.32 13.15
N LEU A 71 2.55 -8.12 12.06
CA LEU A 71 3.39 -9.13 11.46
C LEU A 71 4.79 -9.10 12.08
N PRO A 72 5.32 -10.22 12.56
CA PRO A 72 6.68 -10.29 13.06
C PRO A 72 7.68 -10.02 11.92
N LEU A 73 8.76 -9.31 12.23
CA LEU A 73 9.87 -9.08 11.29
C LEU A 73 10.70 -10.36 11.10
N ASN A 74 10.13 -11.32 10.37
CA ASN A 74 10.69 -12.65 10.17
C ASN A 74 10.72 -13.02 8.67
N ARG A 75 11.04 -14.28 8.39
CA ARG A 75 11.09 -14.81 7.01
C ARG A 75 9.72 -14.75 6.31
N GLU A 76 8.63 -15.00 7.02
CA GLU A 76 7.29 -15.03 6.44
C GLU A 76 6.86 -13.64 5.97
N LEU A 77 7.18 -12.59 6.73
CA LEU A 77 6.98 -11.21 6.29
C LEU A 77 7.77 -10.91 5.01
N ASN A 78 9.02 -11.37 4.91
CA ASN A 78 9.81 -11.16 3.68
C ASN A 78 9.21 -11.86 2.46
N GLU A 79 8.70 -13.08 2.63
CA GLU A 79 8.04 -13.85 1.56
C GLU A 79 6.72 -13.17 1.15
N PHE A 80 5.90 -12.75 2.13
CA PHE A 80 4.68 -11.99 1.88
C PHE A 80 4.98 -10.67 1.14
N TRP A 81 5.97 -9.90 1.64
CA TRP A 81 6.36 -8.63 1.03
C TRP A 81 6.84 -8.80 -0.40
N THR A 82 7.63 -9.83 -0.69
CA THR A 82 8.11 -10.13 -2.04
C THR A 82 6.93 -10.40 -2.98
N LEU A 83 5.99 -11.24 -2.57
CA LEU A 83 4.79 -11.54 -3.36
C LEU A 83 3.92 -10.30 -3.59
N TRP A 84 3.67 -9.52 -2.53
CA TRP A 84 2.89 -8.30 -2.62
C TRP A 84 3.55 -7.30 -3.59
N GLN A 85 4.87 -7.11 -3.48
CA GLN A 85 5.64 -6.21 -4.32
C GLN A 85 5.62 -6.64 -5.79
N ASP A 86 5.83 -7.93 -6.07
CA ASP A 86 5.82 -8.48 -7.44
C ASP A 86 4.45 -8.25 -8.10
N ASN A 87 3.36 -8.50 -7.38
CA ASN A 87 2.00 -8.24 -7.84
C ASN A 87 1.78 -6.75 -8.11
N PHE A 88 2.12 -5.88 -7.16
CA PHE A 88 1.92 -4.44 -7.31
C PHE A 88 2.68 -3.87 -8.52
N VAL A 89 3.93 -4.29 -8.73
CA VAL A 89 4.73 -3.89 -9.89
C VAL A 89 4.10 -4.40 -11.20
N ALA A 90 3.61 -5.64 -11.22
CA ALA A 90 2.90 -6.17 -12.39
C ALA A 90 1.64 -5.36 -12.72
N TYR A 91 0.84 -4.99 -11.71
CA TYR A 91 -0.37 -4.18 -11.89
C TYR A 91 -0.03 -2.77 -12.39
N CYS A 92 1.05 -2.17 -11.88
CA CYS A 92 1.56 -0.91 -12.42
C CYS A 92 1.92 -1.04 -13.91
N ALA A 93 2.61 -2.11 -14.30
CA ALA A 93 2.99 -2.36 -15.70
C ALA A 93 1.78 -2.59 -16.62
N MET A 94 0.66 -3.07 -16.07
CA MET A 94 -0.61 -3.22 -16.77
C MET A 94 -1.37 -1.90 -16.97
N ASN A 95 -0.88 -0.77 -16.42
CA ASN A 95 -1.51 0.56 -16.49
C ASN A 95 -2.96 0.58 -15.96
N VAL A 96 -3.25 -0.18 -14.92
CA VAL A 96 -4.59 -0.24 -14.31
C VAL A 96 -4.86 0.91 -13.33
N PHE A 97 -3.80 1.57 -12.85
CA PHE A 97 -3.89 2.64 -11.86
C PHE A 97 -3.88 4.03 -12.50
N ALA A 98 -4.81 4.88 -12.08
CA ALA A 98 -4.64 6.32 -12.11
C ALA A 98 -3.74 6.74 -10.95
N ILE A 99 -2.66 7.46 -11.25
CA ILE A 99 -1.63 7.84 -10.29
C ILE A 99 -1.71 9.34 -9.99
N THR A 100 -1.76 9.71 -8.71
CA THR A 100 -1.67 11.10 -8.27
C THR A 100 -0.46 11.31 -7.34
N VAL A 101 0.13 12.50 -7.44
CA VAL A 101 1.29 12.90 -6.64
C VAL A 101 0.93 14.18 -5.90
N SER A 102 1.06 14.15 -4.58
CA SER A 102 0.84 15.31 -3.71
C SER A 102 2.13 15.61 -2.93
N PRO A 103 2.67 16.83 -2.99
CA PRO A 103 3.75 17.22 -2.10
C PRO A 103 3.26 17.22 -0.65
N ASP A 104 4.16 16.95 0.29
CA ASP A 104 3.86 17.09 1.71
C ASP A 104 3.66 18.61 1.98
N CYS A 105 2.53 18.97 2.61
CA CYS A 105 2.21 20.36 2.99
C CYS A 105 3.11 20.88 4.10
#